data_AF-A0A520BFM2-F1
#
_entry.id   AF-A0A520BFM2-F1
#
_cell.length_a   1.000
_cell.length_b   1.000
_cell.length_c   1.000
_cell.angle_alpha   90.00
_cell.angle_beta   90.00
_cell.angle_gamma   90.00
#
_symmetry.space_group_name_H-M   'P 1'
#
loop_
_entity.id
_entity.type
_entity.pdbx_description
1 polymer ?
#
loop_
_entity_poly.entity_id
_entity_poly.type
_entity_poly.pdbx_seq_one_letter_code
_entity_poly.pdbx_strand_id
1 'polypeptide(L)' 'PLLLLDDIFDKLDDHRVRKLMEMVSHHDFGQIFITDTGRERVQSVFKEINVEVTLFEVENGMIKHA' A
#
# COMPACT_ATOMS: atom_id res chain seq x y z
N PRO A 1 2.43 -6.72 15.29
CA PRO A 1 3.33 -7.13 14.18
C PRO A 1 3.39 -6.00 13.13
N LEU A 2 4.60 -5.67 12.66
CA LEU A 2 4.84 -4.69 11.60
C LEU A 2 5.24 -5.45 10.33
N LEU A 3 4.58 -5.17 9.21
CA LEU A 3 4.95 -5.71 7.90
C LEU A 3 5.37 -4.54 7.00
N LEU A 4 6.58 -4.64 6.42
CA LEU A 4 7.05 -3.70 5.41
C LEU A 4 7.12 -4.43 4.06
N LEU A 5 6.49 -3.84 3.06
CA LEU A 5 6.48 -4.35 1.68
C LEU A 5 7.11 -3.30 0.78
N ASP A 6 8.28 -3.64 0.24
CA ASP A 6 9.06 -2.74 -0.60
C ASP A 6 8.73 -2.95 -2.07
N ASP A 7 8.47 -1.85 -2.79
CA ASP A 7 8.18 -1.82 -4.25
C ASP A 7 7.14 -2.87 -4.69
N ILE A 8 6.04 -2.96 -3.94
CA ILE A 8 5.15 -4.12 -3.99
C ILE A 8 4.43 -4.23 -5.34
N PHE A 9 4.13 -3.11 -6.00
CA PHE A 9 3.35 -3.13 -7.23
C PHE A 9 4.19 -3.46 -8.46
N ASP A 10 5.51 -3.30 -8.44
CA ASP A 10 6.38 -3.83 -9.50
C ASP A 10 6.49 -5.36 -9.43
N LYS A 11 6.35 -5.94 -8.22
CA LYS A 11 6.45 -7.39 -8.00
C LYS A 11 5.14 -8.14 -8.06
N LEU A 12 4.01 -7.45 -7.94
CA LEU A 12 2.67 -8.04 -7.91
C LEU A 12 1.76 -7.49 -9.01
N ASP A 13 1.10 -8.41 -9.70
CA ASP A 13 -0.03 -8.10 -10.55
C ASP A 13 -1.26 -7.67 -9.72
N ASP A 14 -2.23 -7.02 -10.36
CA ASP A 14 -3.40 -6.44 -9.69
C ASP A 14 -4.25 -7.47 -8.94
N HIS A 15 -4.22 -8.74 -9.36
CA HIS A 15 -4.92 -9.82 -8.68
C HIS A 15 -4.25 -10.16 -7.35
N ARG A 16 -2.91 -10.28 -7.33
CA ARG A 16 -2.14 -10.55 -6.11
C ARG A 16 -2.21 -9.39 -5.13
N VAL A 17 -2.15 -8.16 -5.62
CA VAL A 17 -2.34 -6.96 -4.81
C VAL A 17 -3.70 -7.01 -4.12
N ARG A 18 -4.78 -7.28 -4.86
CA ARG A 18 -6.14 -7.39 -4.27
C ARG A 18 -6.19 -8.48 -3.20
N LYS A 19 -5.60 -9.65 -3.45
CA LYS A 19 -5.57 -10.75 -2.47
C LYS A 19 -4.81 -10.38 -1.20
N LEU A 20 -3.67 -9.72 -1.35
CA LEU A 20 -2.90 -9.20 -0.23
C LEU A 20 -3.78 -8.24 0.58
N MET A 21 -4.45 -7.30 -0.08
CA MET A 21 -5.32 -6.32 0.57
C MET A 21 -6.52 -6.94 1.29
N GLU A 22 -7.14 -7.97 0.72
CA GLU A 22 -8.15 -8.78 1.42
C GLU A 22 -7.59 -9.38 2.71
N MET A 23 -6.39 -9.97 2.66
CA MET A 23 -5.74 -10.54 3.85
C MET A 23 -5.40 -9.48 4.90
N VAL A 24 -5.02 -8.26 4.48
CA VAL A 24 -4.82 -7.11 5.37
C VAL A 24 -6.13 -6.69 6.02
N SER A 25 -7.23 -6.67 5.27
CA SER A 25 -8.54 -6.24 5.75
C SER A 25 -9.10 -7.13 6.88
N HIS A 26 -8.67 -8.39 6.95
CA HIS A 26 -9.09 -9.34 7.99
C HIS A 26 -8.45 -9.10 9.37
N HIS A 27 -7.65 -8.03 9.54
CA HIS A 27 -7.00 -7.65 10.81
C HIS A 27 -6.00 -8.70 11.35
N ASP A 28 -5.69 -9.73 10.56
CA ASP A 28 -4.68 -10.74 10.88
C ASP A 28 -3.26 -10.14 10.92
N PHE A 29 -3.07 -9.03 10.20
CA PHE A 29 -1.83 -8.25 10.18
C PHE A 29 -2.07 -6.93 10.91
N GLY A 30 -1.14 -6.57 11.82
CA GLY A 30 -1.23 -5.35 12.61
C GLY A 30 -1.01 -4.09 11.77
N GLN A 31 0.20 -3.52 11.82
CA GLN A 31 0.54 -2.32 11.05
C GLN A 31 1.31 -2.70 9.79
N ILE A 32 0.95 -2.10 8.66
CA ILE A 32 1.57 -2.40 7.37
C ILE A 32 2.05 -1.12 6.72
N PHE A 33 3.29 -1.14 6.24
CA PHE A 33 3.87 -0.12 5.40
C PHE A 33 4.14 -0.67 4.02
N ILE A 34 3.75 0.09 3.00
CA ILE A 34 3.95 -0.25 1.61
C ILE A 34 4.68 0.93 0.97
N THR A 35 5.77 0.64 0.27
CA THR A 35 6.45 1.62 -0.58
C THR A 35 6.13 1.29 -2.04
N ASP A 36 5.98 2.34 -2.84
CA ASP A 36 5.82 2.22 -4.28
C ASP A 36 6.24 3.52 -4.94
N THR A 37 6.58 3.44 -6.23
CA THR A 37 6.94 4.61 -7.04
C THR A 37 5.76 5.19 -7.83
N GLY A 38 4.63 4.48 -7.92
CA GLY A 38 3.45 4.83 -8.71
C GLY A 38 2.24 5.28 -7.88
N ARG A 39 2.17 6.57 -7.54
CA ARG A 39 1.06 7.18 -6.76
C ARG A 39 -0.34 6.84 -7.30
N GLU A 40 -0.57 7.01 -8.60
CA GLU A 40 -1.91 6.80 -9.19
C GLU A 40 -2.39 5.36 -9.03
N ARG A 41 -1.47 4.40 -9.16
CA ARG A 41 -1.77 2.96 -9.03
C ARG A 41 -2.12 2.63 -7.58
N VAL A 42 -1.32 3.10 -6.64
CA VAL A 42 -1.58 2.97 -5.20
C VAL A 42 -2.96 3.52 -4.87
N GLN A 43 -3.24 4.77 -5.24
CA GLN A 43 -4.54 5.40 -4.95
C GLN A 43 -5.72 4.64 -5.56
N SER A 44 -5.59 4.17 -6.80
CA SER A 44 -6.67 3.45 -7.48
C SER A 44 -6.98 2.12 -6.78
N VAL A 45 -5.95 1.36 -6.42
CA VAL A 45 -6.08 0.08 -5.72
C VAL A 45 -6.73 0.27 -4.35
N PHE A 46 -6.22 1.21 -3.55
CA PHE A 46 -6.73 1.44 -2.20
C PHE A 46 -8.17 1.99 -2.19
N LYS A 47 -8.53 2.74 -3.24
CA LYS A 47 -9.91 3.20 -3.45
C LYS A 47 -10.86 2.05 -3.80
N GLU A 48 -10.42 1.08 -4.60
CA GLU A 48 -11.26 -0.07 -4.98
C GLU A 48 -11.56 -1.02 -3.82
N ILE A 49 -10.59 -1.24 -2.94
CA ILE A 49 -10.73 -2.15 -1.79
C ILE A 49 -11.45 -1.50 -0.59
N ASN A 50 -11.72 -0.19 -0.65
CA ASN A 50 -12.40 0.57 0.40
C ASN A 50 -11.74 0.45 1.79
N VAL A 51 -10.40 0.52 1.81
CA VAL A 51 -9.60 0.48 3.05
C VAL A 51 -9.07 1.88 3.33
N GLU A 52 -9.18 2.33 4.58
CA GLU A 52 -8.57 3.58 5.01
C GLU A 52 -7.04 3.44 5.01
N VAL A 53 -6.38 4.32 4.27
CA VAL A 53 -4.92 4.39 4.20
C VAL A 53 -4.43 5.79 4.43
N THR A 54 -3.30 5.88 5.13
CA THR A 54 -2.54 7.11 5.26
C THR A 54 -1.45 7.12 4.20
N LEU A 55 -1.52 8.07 3.27
CA LEU A 55 -0.55 8.18 2.18
C LEU A 55 0.53 9.19 2.54
N PHE A 56 1.78 8.82 2.31
CA PHE A 56 2.94 9.69 2.47
C PHE A 56 3.71 9.75 1.16
N GLU A 57 4.10 10.96 0.76
CA GLU A 57 5.02 11.18 -0.35
C GLU A 57 6.42 11.41 0.18
N VAL A 58 7.40 10.78 -0.46
CA VAL A 58 8.82 10.94 -0.15
C VAL A 58 9.52 11.51 -1.37
N GLU A 59 10.08 12.71 -1.23
CA GLU A 59 10.80 13.40 -2.29
C GLU A 59 12.07 14.04 -1.71
N ASN A 60 13.24 13.73 -2.30
CA ASN A 60 14.54 14.25 -1.85
C ASN A 60 14.81 14.07 -0.34
N GLY A 61 14.37 12.95 0.23
CA GLY A 61 14.50 12.65 1.66
C GLY A 61 13.52 13.41 2.57
N MET A 62 12.60 14.20 2.02
CA MET A 62 11.52 14.85 2.76
C MET A 62 10.23 14.04 2.65
N ILE A 63 9.50 13.93 3.76
CA ILE A 63 8.21 13.24 3.84
C ILE A 63 7.09 14.29 3.92
N LYS A 64 6.07 14.15 3.07
CA LYS A 64 4.86 14.98 3.09
C LYS A 64 3.64 14.08 3.24
N HIS A 65 2.66 14.54 4.01
CA HIS A 65 1.36 13.88 4.02
C HIS A 65 0.62 14.22 2.72
N ALA A 66 0.15 13.20 2.02
CA ALA A 66 -0.50 13.33 0.73
C ALA A 66 -2.02 13.52 0.81
#